data_AF-A0A8T4HNY9-F1
#
_entry.id   AF-A0A8T4HNY9-F1
#
_cell.length_a   1.000
_cell.length_b   1.000
_cell.length_c   1.000
_cell.angle_alpha   90.00
_cell.angle_beta   90.00
_cell.angle_gamma   90.00
#
_symmetry.space_group_name_H-M   'P 1'
#
loop_
_entity.id
_entity.type
_entity.pdbx_description
1 polymer ?
#
loop_
_entity_poly.entity_id
_entity_poly.type
_entity_poly.pdbx_seq_one_letter_code
_entity_poly.pdbx_strand_id
1 'polypeptide(L)'
;LPRVLDFAECFLGGGTSYQAPLTAAGELLEQEFDDTARRRGDIVMITDDECGVTEEWTRGWNDAKHRLGFRLFGVVVGAPEAAGSDSVQGAQCDNLRSIEDLTDVHAAPDLFRLI
;
A
#
# COMPACT_ATOMS: atom_id res chain seq x y z
N LEU A 1 19.82 18.23 -29.74
CA LEU A 1 18.97 17.02 -29.82
C LEU A 1 19.58 15.84 -29.04
N PRO A 2 20.83 15.39 -29.30
CA PRO A 2 21.38 14.19 -28.65
C PRO A 2 21.46 14.30 -27.12
N ARG A 3 22.00 15.41 -26.60
CA ARG A 3 22.11 15.65 -25.15
C ARG A 3 20.76 15.78 -24.41
N VAL A 4 19.68 16.09 -25.13
CA VAL A 4 18.34 16.19 -24.54
C VAL A 4 17.71 14.80 -24.44
N LEU A 5 17.96 13.95 -25.45
CA LEU A 5 17.57 12.54 -25.41
C LEU A 5 18.38 11.77 -24.35
N ASP A 6 19.70 11.97 -24.28
CA ASP A 6 20.55 11.36 -23.24
C ASP A 6 20.07 11.69 -21.82
N PHE A 7 19.57 12.92 -21.60
CA PHE A 7 18.99 13.32 -20.31
C PHE A 7 17.64 12.68 -20.05
N ALA A 8 16.75 12.63 -21.05
CA ALA A 8 15.43 12.02 -20.93
C ALA A 8 15.49 10.48 -20.76
N GLU A 9 16.53 9.84 -21.28
CA GLU A 9 16.74 8.39 -21.19
C GLU A 9 17.57 7.98 -19.95
N CYS A 10 18.15 8.94 -19.24
CA CYS A 10 18.92 8.67 -18.03
C CYS A 10 17.99 8.52 -16.82
N PHE A 11 17.68 7.27 -16.47
CA PHE A 11 16.96 6.95 -15.24
C PHE A 11 17.91 7.02 -14.04
N LEU A 12 17.75 8.04 -13.20
CA LEU A 12 18.63 8.31 -12.05
C LEU A 12 18.33 7.44 -10.81
N GLY A 13 17.55 6.35 -10.96
CA GLY A 13 17.16 5.47 -9.85
C GLY A 13 15.98 5.99 -9.01
N GLY A 14 14.99 6.62 -9.66
CA GLY A 14 13.74 7.05 -9.03
C GLY A 14 12.63 5.99 -9.10
N GLY A 15 11.39 6.39 -8.83
CA GLY A 15 10.20 5.55 -8.92
C GLY A 15 9.62 5.17 -7.56
N THR A 16 8.35 4.79 -7.56
CA THR A 16 7.64 4.38 -6.35
C THR A 16 7.90 2.90 -6.08
N SER A 17 8.16 2.54 -4.82
CA SER A 17 8.25 1.15 -4.37
C SER A 17 7.23 0.89 -3.29
N TYR A 18 6.36 -0.09 -3.48
CA TYR A 18 5.42 -0.53 -2.43
C TYR A 18 6.07 -1.53 -1.50
N GLN A 19 6.89 -2.43 -2.05
CA GLN A 19 7.51 -3.50 -1.29
C GLN A 19 8.41 -2.97 -0.18
N ALA A 20 9.21 -1.92 -0.43
CA ALA A 20 10.14 -1.42 0.58
C ALA A 20 9.43 -0.88 1.85
N PRO A 21 8.49 0.09 1.79
CA PRO A 21 7.82 0.58 2.98
C PRO A 21 6.89 -0.46 3.63
N LEU A 22 6.21 -1.31 2.85
CA LEU A 22 5.33 -2.34 3.41
C LEU A 22 6.12 -3.45 4.10
N THR A 23 7.26 -3.89 3.54
CA THR A 23 8.17 -4.83 4.23
C THR A 23 8.63 -4.26 5.57
N ALA A 24 9.09 -3.01 5.60
CA ALA A 24 9.51 -2.37 6.85
C ALA A 24 8.38 -2.31 7.90
N ALA A 25 7.15 -2.00 7.47
CA ALA A 25 5.99 -2.02 8.36
C ALA A 25 5.68 -3.44 8.89
N GLY A 26 5.77 -4.45 8.02
CA GLY A 26 5.60 -5.86 8.42
C GLY A 26 6.65 -6.33 9.42
N GLU A 27 7.91 -5.95 9.22
CA GLU A 27 9.02 -6.26 10.14
C GLU A 27 8.81 -5.62 11.53
N LEU A 28 8.28 -4.39 11.59
CA LEU A 28 7.95 -3.75 12.87
C LEU A 28 6.85 -4.50 13.62
N LEU A 29 5.80 -4.95 12.91
CA LEU A 29 4.74 -5.76 13.51
C LEU A 29 5.23 -7.15 13.92
N GLU A 30 6.14 -7.74 13.16
CA GLU A 30 6.80 -9.01 13.50
C GLU A 30 7.63 -8.87 14.78
N GLN A 31 8.44 -7.82 14.90
CA GLN A 31 9.21 -7.51 16.10
C GLN A 31 8.30 -7.36 17.33
N GLU A 32 7.21 -6.58 17.21
CA GLU A 32 6.27 -6.42 18.33
C GLU A 32 5.57 -7.75 18.70
N PHE A 33 5.22 -8.56 17.72
CA PHE A 33 4.64 -9.89 17.94
C PHE A 33 5.63 -10.85 18.61
N ASP A 34 6.88 -10.88 18.17
CA ASP A 34 7.89 -11.77 18.75
C ASP A 34 8.25 -11.35 20.18
N ASP A 35 8.27 -10.04 20.47
CA ASP A 35 8.58 -9.50 21.79
C ASP A 35 7.42 -9.65 22.79
N THR A 36 6.17 -9.44 22.35
CA THR A 36 5.02 -9.25 23.26
C THR A 36 3.82 -10.17 22.97
N ALA A 37 3.90 -10.99 21.93
CA ALA A 37 2.79 -11.76 21.36
C ALA A 37 1.59 -10.91 20.91
N ARG A 38 1.75 -9.58 20.77
CA ARG A 38 0.69 -8.69 20.33
C ARG A 38 0.40 -8.88 18.84
N ARG A 39 -0.89 -8.94 18.50
CA ARG A 39 -1.40 -9.15 17.14
C ARG A 39 -2.35 -8.02 16.75
N ARG A 40 -2.76 -8.03 15.48
CA ARG A 40 -3.77 -7.12 14.93
C ARG A 40 -3.34 -5.65 14.90
N GLY A 41 -2.11 -5.41 14.49
CA GLY A 41 -1.69 -4.07 14.07
C GLY A 41 -2.43 -3.65 12.80
N ASP A 42 -2.60 -2.35 12.59
CA ASP A 42 -3.19 -1.80 11.37
C ASP A 42 -2.12 -0.98 10.64
N ILE A 43 -1.98 -1.19 9.33
CA ILE A 43 -1.08 -0.44 8.45
C ILE A 43 -1.93 0.48 7.58
N VAL A 44 -1.54 1.74 7.47
CA VAL A 44 -2.16 2.69 6.54
C VAL A 44 -1.12 3.10 5.50
N MET A 45 -1.37 2.76 4.25
CA MET A 45 -0.56 3.14 3.10
C MET A 45 -1.22 4.30 2.37
N ILE A 46 -0.47 5.37 2.11
CA ILE A 46 -0.92 6.55 1.38
C ILE A 46 -0.01 6.72 0.17
N THR A 47 -0.58 6.77 -1.04
CA THR A 47 0.20 6.87 -2.29
C THR A 47 -0.58 7.57 -3.39
N ASP A 48 0.12 8.26 -4.28
CA ASP A 48 -0.41 8.94 -5.47
C ASP A 48 -0.07 8.22 -6.78
N ASP A 49 0.45 7.00 -6.70
CA ASP A 49 0.99 6.27 -7.86
C ASP A 49 0.39 4.87 -7.95
N GLU A 50 0.81 4.11 -8.96
CA GLU A 50 0.65 2.66 -9.02
C GLU A 50 2.04 2.00 -9.15
N CYS A 51 2.31 0.99 -8.32
CA CYS A 51 3.55 0.23 -8.36
C CYS A 51 3.27 -1.27 -8.29
N GLY A 52 3.87 -2.01 -9.22
CA GLY A 52 3.83 -3.47 -9.22
C GLY A 52 4.56 -4.08 -8.03
N VAL A 53 4.10 -5.25 -7.60
CA VAL A 53 4.80 -6.09 -6.62
C VAL A 53 5.07 -7.47 -7.21
N THR A 54 6.13 -8.12 -6.78
CA THR A 54 6.44 -9.47 -7.24
C THR A 54 5.55 -10.52 -6.58
N GLU A 55 5.24 -11.60 -7.29
CA GLU A 55 4.43 -12.70 -6.76
C GLU A 55 5.06 -13.36 -5.52
N GLU A 56 6.39 -13.49 -5.51
CA GLU A 56 7.14 -13.99 -4.36
C GLU A 56 6.90 -13.15 -3.12
N TRP A 57 6.97 -11.83 -3.27
CA TRP A 57 6.71 -10.90 -2.17
C TRP A 57 5.25 -10.97 -1.73
N THR A 58 4.29 -11.04 -2.65
CA THR A 58 2.87 -11.17 -2.33
C THR A 58 2.58 -12.42 -1.50
N ARG A 59 3.23 -13.55 -1.80
CA ARG A 59 3.09 -14.78 -1.00
C ARG A 59 3.60 -14.58 0.43
N GLY A 60 4.81 -14.05 0.59
CA GLY A 60 5.38 -13.75 1.90
C GLY A 60 4.56 -12.72 2.69
N TRP A 61 4.03 -11.70 2.02
CA TRP A 61 3.16 -10.69 2.61
C TRP A 61 1.86 -11.30 3.16
N ASN A 62 1.22 -12.19 2.39
CA ASN A 62 0.01 -12.88 2.83
C ASN A 62 0.28 -13.80 4.02
N ASP A 63 1.40 -14.53 4.02
CA ASP A 63 1.79 -15.37 5.15
C ASP A 63 2.02 -14.55 6.42
N ALA A 64 2.71 -13.41 6.31
CA ALA A 64 2.90 -12.47 7.41
C ALA A 64 1.56 -11.91 7.92
N LYS A 65 0.68 -11.49 6.99
CA LYS A 65 -0.67 -10.98 7.30
C LYS A 65 -1.50 -12.01 8.06
N HIS A 66 -1.48 -13.28 7.63
CA HIS A 66 -2.16 -14.37 8.33
C HIS A 66 -1.57 -14.66 9.72
N ARG A 67 -0.23 -14.66 9.85
CA ARG A 67 0.45 -14.95 11.12
C ARG A 67 0.22 -13.86 12.17
N LEU A 68 0.35 -12.60 11.77
CA LEU A 68 0.31 -11.42 12.64
C LEU A 68 -1.12 -10.87 12.80
N GLY A 69 -2.01 -11.21 11.87
CA GLY A 69 -3.41 -10.79 11.87
C GLY A 69 -3.60 -9.29 11.62
N PHE A 70 -2.67 -8.63 10.92
CA PHE A 70 -2.76 -7.21 10.62
C PHE A 70 -3.73 -6.90 9.47
N ARG A 71 -4.18 -5.65 9.40
CA ARG A 71 -4.93 -5.11 8.25
C ARG A 71 -4.12 -4.06 7.52
N LEU A 72 -4.32 -3.96 6.22
CA LEU A 72 -3.76 -2.92 5.36
C LEU A 72 -4.90 -2.05 4.81
N PHE A 73 -4.86 -0.77 5.17
CA PHE A 73 -5.73 0.27 4.64
C PHE A 73 -4.96 1.07 3.60
N GLY A 74 -5.55 1.27 2.42
CA GLY A 74 -4.97 2.08 1.35
C GLY A 74 -5.72 3.40 1.16
N VAL A 75 -4.99 4.50 1.02
CA VAL A 75 -5.51 5.80 0.62
C VAL A 75 -4.76 6.27 -0.62
N VAL A 76 -5.50 6.44 -1.71
CA VAL A 76 -4.97 6.86 -3.00
C VAL A 76 -5.21 8.35 -3.19
N VAL A 77 -4.19 9.09 -3.65
CA VAL A 77 -4.25 10.54 -3.81
C VAL A 77 -4.01 10.89 -5.28
N GLY A 78 -5.00 11.44 -5.98
CA GLY A 78 -4.79 11.96 -7.34
C GLY A 78 -4.53 10.92 -8.45
N ALA A 79 -4.64 9.63 -8.16
CA ALA A 79 -4.54 8.52 -9.13
C ALA A 79 -5.79 7.62 -9.07
N PRO A 80 -6.93 8.02 -9.68
CA PRO A 80 -8.20 7.30 -9.58
C PRO A 80 -8.12 5.83 -10.01
N GLU A 81 -7.27 5.52 -10.99
CA GLU A 81 -7.00 4.16 -11.47
C GLU A 81 -6.37 3.26 -10.40
N ALA A 82 -5.51 3.81 -9.54
CA ALA A 82 -4.88 3.08 -8.45
C ALA A 82 -5.85 2.78 -7.29
N ALA A 83 -7.04 3.40 -7.27
CA ALA A 83 -8.12 3.09 -6.33
C ALA A 83 -9.05 1.95 -6.81
N GLY A 84 -8.83 1.40 -8.01
CA GLY A 84 -9.65 0.32 -8.56
C GLY A 84 -9.44 -1.03 -7.85
N SER A 85 -10.47 -1.88 -7.78
CA SER A 85 -10.38 -3.21 -7.16
C SER A 85 -9.39 -4.15 -7.86
N ASP A 86 -9.18 -3.94 -9.16
CA ASP A 86 -8.27 -4.74 -9.98
C ASP A 86 -6.82 -4.20 -9.95
N SER A 87 -6.58 -3.11 -9.22
CA SER A 87 -5.24 -2.53 -9.04
C SER A 87 -4.38 -3.34 -8.08
N VAL A 88 -3.08 -3.08 -8.11
CA VAL A 88 -2.13 -3.68 -7.15
C VAL A 88 -2.46 -3.32 -5.70
N GLN A 89 -2.98 -2.10 -5.45
CA GLN A 89 -3.50 -1.69 -4.15
C GLN A 89 -4.75 -2.48 -3.78
N GLY A 90 -5.68 -2.64 -4.73
CA GLY A 90 -6.96 -3.31 -4.54
C GLY A 90 -6.78 -4.77 -4.14
N ALA A 91 -5.78 -5.44 -4.72
CA ALA A 91 -5.45 -6.82 -4.38
C ALA A 91 -4.81 -6.99 -2.97
N GLN A 92 -4.19 -5.94 -2.44
CA GLN A 92 -3.44 -6.01 -1.17
C GLN A 92 -4.21 -5.47 0.04
N CYS A 93 -4.97 -4.38 -0.15
CA CYS A 93 -5.63 -3.66 0.92
C CYS A 93 -6.92 -4.37 1.34
N ASP A 94 -7.18 -4.42 2.64
CA ASP A 94 -8.48 -4.83 3.18
C ASP A 94 -9.55 -3.75 2.95
N ASN A 95 -9.13 -2.50 2.81
CA ASN A 95 -9.98 -1.36 2.51
C ASN A 95 -9.16 -0.31 1.77
N LEU A 96 -9.47 -0.12 0.49
CA LEU A 96 -8.84 0.86 -0.38
C LEU A 96 -9.82 2.02 -0.64
N ARG A 97 -9.34 3.25 -0.52
CA ARG A 97 -10.14 4.47 -0.71
C ARG A 97 -9.36 5.51 -1.49
N SER A 98 -10.09 6.34 -2.22
CA SER A 98 -9.53 7.58 -2.75
C SER A 98 -9.59 8.67 -1.67
N ILE A 99 -8.67 9.63 -1.70
CA ILE A 99 -8.70 10.78 -0.78
C ILE A 99 -9.99 11.59 -0.94
N GLU A 100 -10.56 11.58 -2.13
CA GLU A 100 -11.83 12.21 -2.47
C GLU A 100 -12.99 11.60 -1.65
N ASP A 101 -12.97 10.30 -1.36
CA ASP A 101 -14.00 9.60 -0.56
C ASP A 101 -14.09 10.16 0.87
N LEU A 102 -12.98 10.67 1.40
CA LEU A 102 -12.93 11.28 2.75
C LEU A 102 -13.62 12.65 2.80
N THR A 103 -13.73 13.31 1.64
CA THR A 103 -14.38 14.62 1.52
C THR A 103 -15.84 14.51 1.12
N ASP A 104 -16.28 13.34 0.65
CA ASP A 104 -17.67 13.07 0.33
C ASP A 104 -18.45 12.65 1.58
N VAL A 105 -19.36 13.53 2.03
CA VAL A 105 -20.23 13.30 3.19
C VAL A 105 -21.16 12.08 3.05
N HIS A 106 -21.37 11.59 1.83
CA HIS A 106 -22.16 10.39 1.56
C HIS A 106 -21.32 9.11 1.61
N ALA A 107 -20.04 9.16 1.25
CA ALA A 107 -19.13 8.01 1.27
C ALA A 107 -18.40 7.86 2.63
N ALA A 108 -18.09 8.96 3.31
CA ALA A 108 -17.38 8.99 4.58
C ALA A 108 -17.98 8.09 5.68
N PRO A 109 -19.32 7.93 5.83
CA PRO A 109 -19.88 7.02 6.84
C PRO A 109 -19.45 5.56 6.68
N ASP A 110 -19.26 5.10 5.44
CA ASP A 110 -18.85 3.71 5.17
C ASP A 110 -17.38 3.44 5.54
N LEU A 111 -16.57 4.49 5.64
CA LEU A 111 -15.18 4.42 6.11
C LEU A 111 -15.09 3.87 7.54
N PHE A 112 -16.06 4.24 8.39
CA PHE A 112 -16.06 3.94 9.83
C PHE A 112 -16.85 2.68 10.20
N ARG A 113 -17.47 2.00 9.23
CA ARG A 113 -18.27 0.78 9.45
C ARG A 113 -17.46 -0.51 9.41
N LEU A 114 -16.18 -0.43 9.03
CA LEU A 114 -15.25 -1.56 8.92
C LEU A 114 -14.42 -1.83 10.19
N ILE A 115 -14.72 -1.12 11.29
CA ILE A 115 -14.01 -1.20 12.58
C ILE A 115 -14.79 -2.02 13.60
#